data_AF-A0A965AJN0-F1
#
_entry.id   AF-A0A965AJN0-F1
#
_cell.length_a   1.000
_cell.length_b   1.000
_cell.length_c   1.000
_cell.angle_alpha   90.00
_cell.angle_beta   90.00
_cell.angle_gamma   90.00
#
_symmetry.space_group_name_H-M   'P 1'
#
loop_
_entity.id
_entity.type
_entity.pdbx_description
1 polymer ?
#
loop_
_entity_poly.entity_id
_entity_poly.type
_entity_poly.pdbx_seq_one_letter_code
_entity_poly.pdbx_strand_id
1 'polypeptide(L)'
;TFSELTALDAAYLNGARKVIVEDARPLDDLVVNAPLKDLTSVVFAGGVKDDAANLLNGGAASAQLTTALGKHAAANITVTSTDVLTSAQVGTLQTAMGAYSSLTATVGGLASELATLREDVKGYANLTISVTDAEAAPVSASDLKAVGLATSGTATVANKVAISGNIADVTAALVTSGSKVVLGTADTPVTVSGAVTAKEGADIANVAKATATFSNGVADALDKLAGSGAITTDLADLIGDDPSVTITINDAGPLTATAADLKAIGGAIGGAVNVANAAAISGTAADVTAALVDAGTKVVLDTASTVSVSDAVSASAGAAIADVANVTATFTTGVNDSLTNLLASAEADI
;
A
#
# COMPACT_ATOMS: atom_id res chain seq x y z
N THR A 1 -3.04 47.81 31.77
CA THR A 1 -3.61 47.05 30.64
C THR A 1 -2.56 47.03 29.55
N PHE A 2 -1.80 45.94 29.46
CA PHE A 2 -0.83 45.78 28.38
C PHE A 2 -1.64 45.53 27.10
N SER A 3 -1.71 46.56 26.25
CA SER A 3 -2.14 46.41 24.88
C SER A 3 -1.21 45.41 24.21
N GLU A 4 -1.78 44.47 23.47
CA GLU A 4 -1.04 43.51 22.64
C GLU A 4 0.09 44.24 21.89
N LEU A 5 1.33 43.89 22.22
CA LEU A 5 2.54 44.46 21.63
C LEU A 5 2.70 43.83 20.23
N THR A 6 1.91 44.30 19.28
CA THR A 6 1.85 43.78 17.91
C THR A 6 3.01 44.25 17.03
N ALA A 7 3.87 45.16 17.53
CA ALA A 7 5.06 45.62 16.83
C ALA A 7 6.27 45.63 17.77
N LEU A 8 7.35 44.98 17.33
CA LEU A 8 8.68 45.09 17.93
C LEU A 8 9.20 46.53 17.79
N ASP A 9 8.78 47.41 18.70
CA ASP A 9 9.32 48.76 18.77
C ASP A 9 10.73 48.73 19.39
N ALA A 10 11.72 49.24 18.66
CA ALA A 10 13.12 49.26 19.03
C ALA A 10 13.38 49.94 20.39
N ALA A 11 12.50 50.86 20.81
CA ALA A 11 12.58 51.52 22.12
C ALA A 11 12.38 50.54 23.30
N TYR A 12 11.60 49.47 23.12
CA TYR A 12 11.29 48.49 24.18
C TYR A 12 12.26 47.30 24.20
N LEU A 13 13.00 47.10 23.11
CA LEU A 13 13.99 46.03 22.97
C LEU A 13 15.36 46.41 23.56
N ASN A 14 15.65 47.73 23.61
CA ASN A 14 16.89 48.24 24.17
C ASN A 14 16.98 47.96 25.68
N GLY A 15 17.96 47.15 26.08
CA GLY A 15 18.17 46.74 27.48
C GLY A 15 17.42 45.47 27.92
N ALA A 16 16.66 44.83 27.03
CA ALA A 16 16.04 43.53 27.30
C ALA A 16 17.12 42.45 27.45
N ARG A 17 17.03 41.64 28.53
CA ARG A 17 17.97 40.52 28.77
C ARG A 17 17.58 39.24 28.04
N LYS A 18 16.29 39.11 27.71
CA LYS A 18 15.69 37.97 27.01
C LYS A 18 14.44 38.46 26.29
N VAL A 19 14.35 38.19 25.00
CA VAL A 19 13.15 38.44 24.19
C VAL A 19 12.61 37.09 23.74
N ILE A 20 11.32 36.84 23.97
CA ILE A 20 10.64 35.63 23.49
C ILE A 20 9.73 36.06 22.34
N VAL A 21 9.89 35.42 21.20
CA VAL A 21 9.07 35.62 20.01
C VAL A 21 8.20 34.39 19.82
N GLU A 22 6.92 34.55 20.13
CA GLU A 22 5.92 33.46 20.06
C GLU A 22 5.50 33.15 18.62
N ASP A 23 5.57 34.14 17.73
CA ASP A 23 5.24 33.97 16.31
C ASP A 23 6.47 33.60 15.47
N ALA A 24 6.26 32.80 14.42
CA ALA A 24 7.29 32.50 13.45
C ALA A 24 7.73 33.77 12.68
N ARG A 25 9.04 34.01 12.57
CA ARG A 25 9.59 35.22 11.89
C ARG A 25 10.35 34.89 10.61
N PRO A 26 10.27 35.72 9.55
CA PRO A 26 11.13 35.59 8.37
C PRO A 26 12.61 35.67 8.75
N LEU A 27 13.47 34.91 8.06
CA LEU A 27 14.91 34.90 8.33
C LEU A 27 15.55 36.28 8.17
N ASP A 28 15.02 37.09 7.25
CA ASP A 28 15.46 38.47 7.01
C ASP A 28 15.21 39.41 8.18
N ASP A 29 14.23 39.13 9.05
CA ASP A 29 13.98 39.93 10.26
C ASP A 29 15.11 39.84 11.27
N LEU A 30 15.94 38.80 11.20
CA LEU A 30 17.03 38.55 12.14
C LEU A 30 18.36 39.17 11.68
N VAL A 31 18.42 39.61 10.42
CA VAL A 31 19.67 40.01 9.75
C VAL A 31 19.56 41.39 9.10
N VAL A 32 18.44 41.67 8.43
CA VAL A 32 18.25 42.88 7.62
C VAL A 32 17.30 43.87 8.30
N ASN A 33 16.18 43.40 8.88
CA ASN A 33 15.23 44.31 9.56
C ASN A 33 15.62 44.56 11.03
N ALA A 34 15.54 45.84 11.42
CA ALA A 34 16.32 46.40 12.52
C ALA A 34 16.01 45.98 13.98
N PRO A 35 14.81 45.54 14.39
CA PRO A 35 14.56 45.39 15.83
C PRO A 35 15.16 44.11 16.46
N LEU A 36 15.21 42.98 15.74
CA LEU A 36 15.76 41.72 16.28
C LEU A 36 17.25 41.53 15.99
N LYS A 37 17.78 42.24 14.98
CA LYS A 37 19.15 42.02 14.52
C LYS A 37 20.20 42.39 15.57
N ASP A 38 19.92 43.37 16.42
CA ASP A 38 20.88 43.92 17.38
C ASP A 38 20.77 43.29 18.79
N LEU A 39 19.87 42.32 18.97
CA LEU A 39 19.68 41.63 20.25
C LEU A 39 20.69 40.49 20.45
N THR A 40 21.22 40.40 21.68
CA THR A 40 22.20 39.37 22.09
C THR A 40 21.57 38.06 22.55
N SER A 41 20.29 38.06 22.95
CA SER A 41 19.56 36.86 23.36
C SER A 41 18.09 36.94 22.96
N VAL A 42 17.68 36.04 22.08
CA VAL A 42 16.30 35.87 21.63
C VAL A 42 15.92 34.40 21.74
N VAL A 43 14.65 34.12 22.06
CA VAL A 43 14.04 32.79 22.00
C VAL A 43 12.95 32.84 20.94
N PHE A 44 13.07 31.99 19.91
CA PHE A 44 12.10 31.90 18.83
C PHE A 44 11.16 30.73 19.10
N ALA A 45 10.22 30.92 20.03
CA ALA A 45 9.23 29.90 20.37
C ALA A 45 8.34 29.54 19.15
N GLY A 46 8.03 30.52 18.29
CA GLY A 46 7.34 30.30 17.02
C GLY A 46 8.23 29.83 15.86
N GLY A 47 9.56 29.82 16.03
CA GLY A 47 10.51 29.43 14.99
C GLY A 47 10.86 30.53 13.97
N VAL A 48 11.56 30.13 12.91
CA VAL A 48 12.00 30.96 11.78
C VAL A 48 11.49 30.41 10.44
N LYS A 49 11.19 31.30 9.51
CA LYS A 49 10.67 30.98 8.17
C LYS A 49 11.59 31.46 7.07
N ASP A 50 11.67 30.66 6.02
CA ASP A 50 12.43 30.93 4.81
C ASP A 50 11.58 31.59 3.72
N ASP A 51 10.98 32.75 3.97
CA ASP A 51 10.09 33.38 2.99
C ASP A 51 10.81 33.84 1.71
N ALA A 52 12.14 33.95 1.77
CA ALA A 52 12.99 34.44 0.69
C ALA A 52 13.83 33.36 0.00
N ALA A 53 13.59 32.06 0.28
CA ALA A 53 14.35 30.95 -0.30
C ALA A 53 15.88 31.05 -0.05
N ASN A 54 16.27 31.53 1.12
CA ASN A 54 17.63 31.84 1.52
C ASN A 54 18.17 30.98 2.67
N LEU A 55 17.57 29.81 2.96
CA LEU A 55 18.16 28.85 3.90
C LEU A 55 19.52 28.34 3.43
N LEU A 56 19.75 28.24 2.12
CA LEU A 56 20.96 27.72 1.50
C LEU A 56 21.59 28.74 0.55
N ASN A 57 22.91 28.73 0.46
CA ASN A 57 23.68 29.48 -0.53
C ASN A 57 24.78 28.57 -1.11
N GLY A 58 24.73 28.30 -2.42
CA GLY A 58 25.72 27.46 -3.09
C GLY A 58 25.84 26.04 -2.52
N GLY A 59 24.75 25.49 -1.95
CA GLY A 59 24.71 24.16 -1.34
C GLY A 59 25.16 24.08 0.13
N ALA A 60 25.56 25.20 0.74
CA ALA A 60 25.86 25.33 2.16
C ALA A 60 24.74 26.08 2.90
N ALA A 61 24.62 25.88 4.21
CA ALA A 61 23.74 26.69 5.05
C ALA A 61 24.08 28.19 4.93
N SER A 62 23.06 29.02 4.81
CA SER A 62 23.27 30.46 4.63
C SER A 62 23.87 31.11 5.89
N ALA A 63 24.60 32.20 5.68
CA ALA A 63 25.12 33.01 6.79
C ALA A 63 23.97 33.59 7.66
N GLN A 64 22.82 33.84 7.04
CA GLN A 64 21.63 34.32 7.73
C GLN A 64 21.08 33.27 8.70
N LEU A 65 20.95 32.03 8.25
CA LEU A 65 20.54 30.90 9.10
C LEU A 65 21.54 30.69 10.25
N THR A 66 22.84 30.68 9.94
CA THR A 66 23.90 30.52 10.95
C THR A 66 23.84 31.63 12.01
N THR A 67 23.60 32.87 11.60
CA THR A 67 23.44 34.02 12.50
C THR A 67 22.19 33.88 13.38
N ALA A 68 21.06 33.45 12.80
CA ALA A 68 19.83 33.22 13.53
C ALA A 68 20.00 32.15 14.62
N LEU A 69 20.61 31.02 14.27
CA LEU A 69 20.92 29.93 15.20
C LEU A 69 21.87 30.38 16.31
N GLY A 70 22.89 31.18 15.98
CA GLY A 70 23.87 31.69 16.97
C GLY A 70 23.29 32.68 17.99
N LYS A 71 22.17 33.36 17.69
CA LYS A 71 21.49 34.29 18.61
C LYS A 71 20.53 33.60 19.57
N HIS A 72 20.14 32.36 19.29
CA HIS A 72 19.17 31.64 20.09
C HIS A 72 19.82 31.08 21.35
N ALA A 73 19.31 31.43 22.52
CA ALA A 73 19.71 30.78 23.77
C ALA A 73 19.23 29.31 23.74
N ALA A 74 20.14 28.35 23.57
CA ALA A 74 19.99 26.88 23.54
C ALA A 74 18.59 26.32 23.89
N ALA A 75 17.64 26.43 22.96
CA ALA A 75 16.35 25.76 22.98
C ALA A 75 15.94 25.38 21.55
N ASN A 76 15.01 24.45 21.43
CA ASN A 76 14.53 23.93 20.15
C ASN A 76 13.96 25.07 19.28
N ILE A 77 14.65 25.41 18.20
CA ILE A 77 14.13 26.32 17.16
C ILE A 77 13.53 25.47 16.04
N THR A 78 12.36 25.89 15.56
CA THR A 78 11.76 25.35 14.34
C THR A 78 12.19 26.18 13.14
N VAL A 79 12.77 25.54 12.13
CA VAL A 79 13.08 26.15 10.84
C VAL A 79 12.04 25.68 9.83
N THR A 80 11.37 26.60 9.15
CA THR A 80 10.38 26.27 8.12
C THR A 80 10.88 26.71 6.75
N SER A 81 11.07 25.76 5.83
CA SER A 81 11.36 26.07 4.43
C SER A 81 10.07 26.18 3.62
N THR A 82 9.98 27.18 2.74
CA THR A 82 8.90 27.29 1.74
C THR A 82 9.23 26.58 0.43
N ASP A 83 10.50 26.18 0.23
CA ASP A 83 10.96 25.51 -0.97
C ASP A 83 10.83 24.00 -0.89
N VAL A 84 10.84 23.36 -2.06
CA VAL A 84 11.06 21.92 -2.17
C VAL A 84 12.56 21.66 -2.15
N LEU A 85 13.03 21.03 -1.07
CA LEU A 85 14.43 20.70 -0.87
C LEU A 85 14.77 19.33 -1.47
N THR A 86 16.03 19.13 -1.85
CA THR A 86 16.58 17.79 -2.13
C THR A 86 17.01 17.10 -0.83
N SER A 87 17.19 15.76 -0.85
CA SER A 87 17.70 15.01 0.31
C SER A 87 19.07 15.53 0.78
N ALA A 88 19.96 15.89 -0.15
CA ALA A 88 21.26 16.47 0.16
C ALA A 88 21.15 17.84 0.85
N GLN A 89 20.21 18.69 0.40
CA GLN A 89 19.96 19.99 1.02
C GLN A 89 19.46 19.86 2.46
N VAL A 90 18.59 18.89 2.73
CA VAL A 90 18.13 18.56 4.09
C VAL A 90 19.31 18.12 4.98
N GLY A 91 20.21 17.27 4.47
CA GLY A 91 21.42 16.86 5.19
C GLY A 91 22.36 18.03 5.54
N THR A 92 22.53 18.99 4.61
CA THR A 92 23.28 20.23 4.87
C THR A 92 22.63 21.04 5.98
N LEU A 93 21.32 21.28 5.90
CA LEU A 93 20.60 22.06 6.91
C LEU A 93 20.65 21.40 8.27
N GLN A 94 20.53 20.07 8.31
CA GLN A 94 20.70 19.30 9.53
C GLN A 94 22.06 19.51 10.18
N THR A 95 23.14 19.42 9.40
CA THR A 95 24.49 19.63 9.92
C THR A 95 24.64 21.02 10.52
N ALA A 96 24.04 22.04 9.89
CA ALA A 96 24.06 23.40 10.40
C ALA A 96 23.17 23.61 11.64
N MET A 97 22.03 22.93 11.71
CA MET A 97 21.09 23.01 12.82
C MET A 97 21.57 22.21 14.04
N GLY A 98 22.38 21.16 13.88
CA GLY A 98 22.99 20.44 15.00
C GLY A 98 21.97 19.99 16.07
N ALA A 99 22.09 20.49 17.30
CA ALA A 99 21.19 20.19 18.42
C ALA A 99 19.83 20.92 18.36
N TYR A 100 19.64 21.84 17.41
CA TYR A 100 18.39 22.55 17.20
C TYR A 100 17.41 21.67 16.40
N SER A 101 16.33 21.25 17.03
CA SER A 101 15.73 19.92 16.79
C SER A 101 14.52 19.83 15.84
N SER A 102 14.16 20.89 15.10
CA SER A 102 13.01 20.78 14.19
C SER A 102 13.16 21.55 12.87
N LEU A 103 13.27 20.82 11.77
CA LEU A 103 13.05 21.32 10.42
C LEU A 103 11.64 20.92 9.96
N THR A 104 10.90 21.89 9.44
CA THR A 104 9.65 21.68 8.69
C THR A 104 9.94 22.05 7.24
N ALA A 105 9.93 21.06 6.34
CA ALA A 105 10.21 21.25 4.93
C ALA A 105 9.46 20.23 4.08
N THR A 106 9.34 20.55 2.78
CA THR A 106 8.95 19.58 1.76
C THR A 106 10.21 19.08 1.07
N VAL A 107 10.40 17.77 1.00
CA VAL A 107 11.51 17.16 0.26
C VAL A 107 11.01 16.52 -1.02
N GLY A 108 11.62 16.85 -2.15
CA GLY A 108 11.30 16.32 -3.48
C GLY A 108 12.46 15.49 -4.06
N GLY A 109 12.13 14.45 -4.81
CA GLY A 109 13.11 13.62 -5.51
C GLY A 109 12.60 12.23 -5.91
N LEU A 110 13.48 11.44 -6.52
CA LEU A 110 13.22 10.03 -6.80
C LEU A 110 13.23 9.22 -5.49
N ALA A 111 12.47 8.11 -5.46
CA ALA A 111 12.38 7.28 -4.26
C ALA A 111 13.75 6.75 -3.79
N SER A 112 14.64 6.38 -4.72
CA SER A 112 16.00 5.91 -4.42
C SER A 112 16.90 7.01 -3.83
N GLU A 113 16.72 8.26 -4.25
CA GLU A 113 17.44 9.43 -3.73
C GLU A 113 16.95 9.84 -2.34
N LEU A 114 15.68 9.53 -2.05
CA LEU A 114 15.02 9.80 -0.77
C LEU A 114 15.18 8.63 0.21
N ALA A 115 15.40 7.40 -0.26
CA ALA A 115 15.62 6.21 0.57
C ALA A 115 16.90 6.32 1.42
N THR A 116 17.86 7.15 1.01
CA THR A 116 19.09 7.43 1.78
C THR A 116 18.88 8.45 2.89
N LEU A 117 17.74 9.16 2.91
CA LEU A 117 17.40 10.16 3.93
C LEU A 117 17.19 9.56 5.34
N ARG A 118 17.06 8.23 5.41
CA ARG A 118 16.72 7.44 6.61
C ARG A 118 17.68 7.53 7.78
N GLU A 119 18.99 7.63 7.52
CA GLU A 119 19.98 7.57 8.59
C GLU A 119 20.24 8.93 9.21
N ASP A 120 20.01 10.00 8.46
CA ASP A 120 20.34 11.36 8.90
C ASP A 120 19.12 12.03 9.57
N VAL A 121 17.90 11.87 9.08
CA VAL A 121 16.73 12.66 9.54
C VAL A 121 16.05 12.10 10.82
N LYS A 122 16.56 11.01 11.41
CA LYS A 122 16.07 10.45 12.68
C LYS A 122 16.14 11.50 13.80
N GLY A 123 15.02 12.20 14.06
CA GLY A 123 14.90 13.18 15.15
C GLY A 123 14.14 14.45 14.81
N TYR A 124 13.87 14.76 13.54
CA TYR A 124 13.05 15.93 13.19
C TYR A 124 11.56 15.61 13.29
N ALA A 125 10.80 16.45 13.98
CA ALA A 125 9.40 16.17 14.30
C ALA A 125 8.45 16.19 13.08
N ASN A 126 8.72 16.99 12.04
CA ASN A 126 7.74 17.29 10.99
C ASN A 126 8.35 17.40 9.57
N LEU A 127 8.97 16.34 9.06
CA LEU A 127 9.37 16.31 7.65
C LEU A 127 8.24 15.79 6.77
N THR A 128 7.85 16.54 5.73
CA THR A 128 6.96 16.05 4.67
C THR A 128 7.81 15.65 3.47
N ILE A 129 7.63 14.43 2.98
CA ILE A 129 8.34 13.96 1.78
C ILE A 129 7.34 13.78 0.63
N SER A 130 7.65 14.40 -0.50
CA SER A 130 6.94 14.21 -1.76
C SER A 130 7.86 13.48 -2.73
N VAL A 131 7.53 12.23 -3.04
CA VAL A 131 8.20 11.51 -4.13
C VAL A 131 7.66 12.08 -5.44
N THR A 132 8.55 12.70 -6.22
CA THR A 132 8.23 13.32 -7.51
C THR A 132 9.08 12.65 -8.58
N ASP A 133 8.42 12.10 -9.59
CA ASP A 133 9.09 11.52 -10.73
C ASP A 133 8.55 12.15 -12.02
N ALA A 134 9.37 12.99 -12.66
CA ALA A 134 8.99 13.70 -13.87
C ALA A 134 8.90 12.79 -15.11
N GLU A 135 9.54 11.62 -15.07
CA GLU A 135 9.60 10.67 -16.19
C GLU A 135 8.56 9.55 -16.08
N ALA A 136 7.81 9.51 -14.98
CA ALA A 136 6.89 8.43 -14.62
C ALA A 136 7.59 7.05 -14.60
N ALA A 137 8.85 7.01 -14.22
CA ALA A 137 9.61 5.77 -14.12
C ALA A 137 9.02 4.87 -13.02
N PRO A 138 9.10 3.53 -13.18
CA PRO A 138 8.66 2.62 -12.15
C PRO A 138 9.46 2.78 -10.86
N VAL A 139 8.78 2.72 -9.73
CA VAL A 139 9.35 2.81 -8.39
C VAL A 139 9.24 1.46 -7.68
N SER A 140 10.27 1.07 -6.94
CA SER A 140 10.21 -0.14 -6.12
C SER A 140 9.47 0.11 -4.80
N ALA A 141 8.66 -0.84 -4.36
CA ALA A 141 8.00 -0.79 -3.06
C ALA A 141 9.02 -0.79 -1.90
N SER A 142 10.20 -1.41 -2.08
CA SER A 142 11.28 -1.37 -1.09
C SER A 142 11.84 0.04 -0.88
N ASP A 143 11.96 0.84 -1.94
CA ASP A 143 12.39 2.24 -1.84
C ASP A 143 11.29 3.09 -1.18
N LEU A 144 10.03 2.88 -1.53
CA LEU A 144 8.91 3.57 -0.87
C LEU A 144 8.83 3.22 0.62
N LYS A 145 9.00 1.95 0.99
CA LYS A 145 9.12 1.51 2.39
C LYS A 145 10.24 2.26 3.10
N ALA A 146 11.40 2.41 2.44
CA ALA A 146 12.54 3.14 2.99
C ALA A 146 12.18 4.62 3.24
N VAL A 147 11.56 5.28 2.26
CA VAL A 147 11.07 6.67 2.38
C VAL A 147 10.03 6.82 3.50
N GLY A 148 9.01 5.96 3.54
CA GLY A 148 7.95 6.03 4.54
C GLY A 148 8.50 5.88 5.96
N LEU A 149 9.39 4.90 6.17
CA LEU A 149 10.06 4.75 7.46
C LEU A 149 11.02 5.94 7.77
N ALA A 150 11.44 6.75 6.79
CA ALA A 150 12.38 7.89 6.95
C ALA A 150 11.65 9.13 7.43
N THR A 151 10.34 9.15 7.20
CA THR A 151 9.49 10.32 7.35
C THR A 151 8.84 10.27 8.72
N SER A 152 8.95 11.36 9.47
CA SER A 152 8.21 11.55 10.73
C SER A 152 6.78 12.05 10.49
N GLY A 153 6.54 12.72 9.36
CA GLY A 153 5.23 13.14 8.87
C GLY A 153 4.66 12.23 7.77
N THR A 154 3.90 12.81 6.84
CA THR A 154 3.32 12.08 5.70
C THR A 154 4.30 12.02 4.53
N ALA A 155 4.52 10.81 3.99
CA ALA A 155 5.14 10.61 2.70
C ALA A 155 4.07 10.47 1.62
N THR A 156 4.20 11.17 0.50
CA THR A 156 3.25 11.10 -0.63
C THR A 156 3.97 10.80 -1.93
N VAL A 157 3.46 9.85 -2.72
CA VAL A 157 3.83 9.70 -4.14
C VAL A 157 2.95 10.64 -4.95
N ALA A 158 3.49 11.78 -5.38
CA ALA A 158 2.68 12.81 -6.03
C ALA A 158 2.17 12.36 -7.41
N ASN A 159 3.04 11.72 -8.20
CA ASN A 159 2.80 11.40 -9.60
C ASN A 159 2.24 9.99 -9.79
N LYS A 160 1.60 9.74 -10.95
CA LYS A 160 1.16 8.40 -11.35
C LYS A 160 2.36 7.58 -11.86
N VAL A 161 3.09 6.98 -10.92
CA VAL A 161 4.21 6.06 -11.20
C VAL A 161 3.76 4.62 -11.00
N ALA A 162 4.28 3.68 -11.79
CA ALA A 162 4.07 2.26 -11.51
C ALA A 162 4.88 1.87 -10.27
N ILE A 163 4.27 1.14 -9.34
CA ILE A 163 4.93 0.63 -8.13
C ILE A 163 5.03 -0.88 -8.24
N SER A 164 6.21 -1.46 -7.97
CA SER A 164 6.36 -2.92 -7.96
C SER A 164 7.20 -3.45 -6.79
N GLY A 165 6.89 -4.65 -6.31
CA GLY A 165 7.66 -5.31 -5.26
C GLY A 165 7.01 -6.60 -4.76
N ASN A 166 7.67 -7.27 -3.81
CA ASN A 166 7.08 -8.42 -3.10
C ASN A 166 6.00 -7.98 -2.12
N ILE A 167 5.17 -8.93 -1.69
CA ILE A 167 4.04 -8.66 -0.77
C ILE A 167 4.47 -7.96 0.52
N ALA A 168 5.60 -8.33 1.10
CA ALA A 168 6.09 -7.73 2.35
C ALA A 168 6.48 -6.26 2.16
N ASP A 169 7.15 -5.93 1.05
CA ASP A 169 7.55 -4.57 0.73
C ASP A 169 6.36 -3.69 0.35
N VAL A 170 5.41 -4.19 -0.44
CA VAL A 170 4.19 -3.46 -0.82
C VAL A 170 3.32 -3.19 0.41
N THR A 171 3.11 -4.20 1.26
CA THR A 171 2.33 -4.04 2.51
C THR A 171 3.01 -3.05 3.44
N ALA A 172 4.33 -3.16 3.63
CA ALA A 172 5.07 -2.20 4.44
C ALA A 172 4.96 -0.77 3.87
N ALA A 173 5.14 -0.59 2.57
CA ALA A 173 5.12 0.72 1.94
C ALA A 173 3.74 1.37 1.90
N LEU A 174 2.65 0.61 1.68
CA LEU A 174 1.33 1.19 1.37
C LEU A 174 0.27 0.98 2.46
N VAL A 175 0.46 -0.02 3.33
CA VAL A 175 -0.55 -0.42 4.32
C VAL A 175 -0.07 -0.10 5.74
N THR A 176 1.14 -0.51 6.10
CA THR A 176 1.66 -0.41 7.48
C THR A 176 1.88 1.03 7.93
N SER A 177 1.17 1.46 8.98
CA SER A 177 1.14 2.85 9.47
C SER A 177 2.52 3.48 9.73
N GLY A 178 3.48 2.72 10.28
CA GLY A 178 4.83 3.23 10.59
C GLY A 178 5.75 3.45 9.38
N SER A 179 5.33 3.01 8.19
CA SER A 179 6.11 3.08 6.95
C SER A 179 5.26 3.50 5.75
N LYS A 180 4.03 3.94 6.00
CA LYS A 180 3.03 4.18 4.98
C LYS A 180 3.37 5.40 4.13
N VAL A 181 3.35 5.20 2.83
CA VAL A 181 3.38 6.24 1.81
C VAL A 181 1.99 6.33 1.18
N VAL A 182 1.48 7.55 1.05
CA VAL A 182 0.17 7.84 0.48
C VAL A 182 0.29 8.05 -1.03
N LEU A 183 -0.65 7.51 -1.80
CA LEU A 183 -0.70 7.73 -3.25
C LEU A 183 -1.44 9.05 -3.54
N GLY A 184 -0.80 9.92 -4.33
CA GLY A 184 -1.31 11.24 -4.68
C GLY A 184 -2.30 11.21 -5.84
N THR A 185 -2.10 10.28 -6.80
CA THR A 185 -2.87 10.21 -8.04
C THR A 185 -3.69 8.93 -8.13
N ALA A 186 -4.93 9.03 -8.66
CA ALA A 186 -5.83 7.89 -8.89
C ALA A 186 -5.25 6.86 -9.87
N ASP A 187 -5.73 5.62 -9.77
CA ASP A 187 -5.39 4.49 -10.63
C ASP A 187 -3.86 4.24 -10.73
N THR A 188 -3.13 4.50 -9.66
CA THR A 188 -1.69 4.29 -9.57
C THR A 188 -1.43 2.78 -9.61
N PRO A 189 -0.74 2.24 -10.65
CA PRO A 189 -0.55 0.81 -10.78
C PRO A 189 0.36 0.26 -9.67
N VAL A 190 -0.09 -0.80 -8.99
CA VAL A 190 0.68 -1.51 -7.96
C VAL A 190 0.80 -2.98 -8.36
N THR A 191 1.99 -3.41 -8.74
CA THR A 191 2.27 -4.80 -9.11
C THR A 191 2.90 -5.55 -7.95
N VAL A 192 2.21 -6.57 -7.46
CA VAL A 192 2.70 -7.44 -6.39
C VAL A 192 3.28 -8.71 -7.00
N SER A 193 4.55 -8.99 -6.68
CA SER A 193 5.21 -10.26 -7.01
C SER A 193 5.05 -11.27 -5.87
N GLY A 194 4.97 -12.55 -6.23
CA GLY A 194 4.66 -13.62 -5.30
C GLY A 194 3.15 -13.79 -5.12
N ALA A 195 2.74 -15.01 -4.77
CA ALA A 195 1.34 -15.28 -4.48
C ALA A 195 0.96 -14.58 -3.16
N VAL A 196 -0.25 -14.05 -3.11
CA VAL A 196 -0.81 -13.40 -1.91
C VAL A 196 -1.91 -14.27 -1.31
N THR A 197 -2.17 -14.12 -0.01
CA THR A 197 -3.46 -14.57 0.56
C THR A 197 -4.58 -13.62 0.14
N ALA A 198 -5.84 -14.04 0.27
CA ALA A 198 -6.99 -13.19 -0.03
C ALA A 198 -6.97 -11.92 0.84
N LYS A 199 -6.62 -12.08 2.13
CA LYS A 199 -6.53 -10.96 3.08
C LYS A 199 -5.43 -9.97 2.72
N GLU A 200 -4.24 -10.45 2.37
CA GLU A 200 -3.12 -9.61 1.95
C GLU A 200 -3.44 -8.84 0.66
N GLY A 201 -4.06 -9.51 -0.33
CA GLY A 201 -4.48 -8.85 -1.55
C GLY A 201 -5.59 -7.82 -1.32
N ALA A 202 -6.58 -8.13 -0.48
CA ALA A 202 -7.63 -7.20 -0.09
C ALA A 202 -7.08 -5.94 0.62
N ASP A 203 -6.10 -6.09 1.50
CA ASP A 203 -5.46 -4.97 2.18
C ASP A 203 -4.77 -4.02 1.18
N ILE A 204 -4.21 -4.55 0.10
CA ILE A 204 -3.57 -3.77 -0.97
C ILE A 204 -4.61 -3.17 -1.91
N ALA A 205 -5.64 -3.91 -2.31
CA ALA A 205 -6.73 -3.40 -3.16
C ALA A 205 -7.48 -2.24 -2.47
N ASN A 206 -7.58 -2.28 -1.14
CA ASN A 206 -8.18 -1.20 -0.35
C ASN A 206 -7.26 0.03 -0.16
N VAL A 207 -6.04 0.02 -0.70
CA VAL A 207 -5.18 1.21 -0.71
C VAL A 207 -5.80 2.25 -1.64
N ALA A 208 -6.25 3.35 -1.05
CA ALA A 208 -6.85 4.44 -1.81
C ALA A 208 -5.96 4.88 -2.99
N LYS A 209 -6.57 4.95 -4.18
CA LYS A 209 -5.96 5.35 -5.45
C LYS A 209 -4.96 4.34 -6.04
N ALA A 210 -4.78 3.17 -5.44
CA ALA A 210 -4.06 2.08 -6.08
C ALA A 210 -4.95 1.37 -7.12
N THR A 211 -4.31 0.67 -8.05
CA THR A 211 -4.91 -0.41 -8.83
C THR A 211 -3.95 -1.58 -8.76
N ALA A 212 -4.29 -2.59 -7.96
CA ALA A 212 -3.44 -3.73 -7.71
C ALA A 212 -3.43 -4.74 -8.88
N THR A 213 -2.30 -5.39 -9.09
CA THR A 213 -2.16 -6.55 -9.98
C THR A 213 -1.32 -7.60 -9.28
N PHE A 214 -1.86 -8.82 -9.15
CA PHE A 214 -1.24 -9.91 -8.40
C PHE A 214 -0.62 -10.91 -9.38
N SER A 215 0.64 -10.66 -9.76
CA SER A 215 1.27 -11.34 -10.91
C SER A 215 1.45 -12.85 -10.76
N ASN A 216 1.45 -13.35 -9.53
CA ASN A 216 1.56 -14.78 -9.23
C ASN A 216 0.26 -15.35 -8.62
N GLY A 217 -0.83 -14.59 -8.69
CA GLY A 217 -2.14 -15.02 -8.22
C GLY A 217 -2.34 -14.95 -6.71
N VAL A 218 -3.44 -15.54 -6.28
CA VAL A 218 -3.83 -15.77 -4.88
C VAL A 218 -3.59 -17.23 -4.54
N ALA A 219 -3.00 -17.50 -3.38
CA ALA A 219 -2.86 -18.84 -2.85
C ALA A 219 -3.35 -18.85 -1.40
N ASP A 220 -4.52 -19.44 -1.16
CA ASP A 220 -5.16 -19.42 0.16
C ASP A 220 -6.01 -20.68 0.43
N ALA A 221 -6.36 -20.89 1.69
CA ALA A 221 -7.29 -21.93 2.11
C ALA A 221 -8.71 -21.64 1.62
N LEU A 222 -9.51 -22.68 1.39
CA LEU A 222 -10.88 -22.51 0.86
C LEU A 222 -11.72 -21.59 1.75
N ASP A 223 -11.59 -21.71 3.08
CA ASP A 223 -12.38 -20.95 4.06
C ASP A 223 -12.07 -19.43 4.05
N LYS A 224 -10.96 -19.01 3.45
CA LYS A 224 -10.60 -17.60 3.22
C LYS A 224 -11.10 -17.07 1.89
N LEU A 225 -11.46 -17.96 0.97
CA LEU A 225 -11.89 -17.62 -0.38
C LEU A 225 -13.42 -17.66 -0.52
N ALA A 226 -14.07 -18.67 0.04
CA ALA A 226 -15.51 -18.84 -0.02
C ALA A 226 -16.09 -19.64 1.16
N GLY A 227 -17.39 -19.49 1.37
CA GLY A 227 -18.15 -20.32 2.29
C GLY A 227 -19.65 -20.15 2.08
N SER A 228 -20.40 -21.25 2.25
CA SER A 228 -21.85 -21.28 2.06
C SER A 228 -22.30 -20.85 0.65
N GLY A 229 -21.51 -21.16 -0.36
CA GLY A 229 -21.78 -20.87 -1.78
C GLY A 229 -21.57 -19.41 -2.18
N ALA A 230 -20.81 -18.63 -1.39
CA ALA A 230 -20.47 -17.25 -1.68
C ALA A 230 -18.99 -16.98 -1.43
N ILE A 231 -18.39 -16.06 -2.19
CA ILE A 231 -17.02 -15.60 -1.95
C ILE A 231 -16.93 -14.73 -0.69
N THR A 232 -15.76 -14.69 -0.07
CA THR A 232 -15.49 -13.78 1.07
C THR A 232 -15.40 -12.33 0.62
N THR A 233 -15.51 -11.40 1.57
CA THR A 233 -15.32 -9.97 1.30
C THR A 233 -13.89 -9.67 0.86
N ASP A 234 -12.91 -10.33 1.46
CA ASP A 234 -11.50 -10.13 1.11
C ASP A 234 -11.25 -10.53 -0.36
N LEU A 235 -11.80 -11.67 -0.79
CA LEU A 235 -11.70 -12.08 -2.18
C LEU A 235 -12.47 -11.13 -3.12
N ALA A 236 -13.64 -10.63 -2.70
CA ALA A 236 -14.42 -9.68 -3.49
C ALA A 236 -13.68 -8.34 -3.69
N ASP A 237 -13.05 -7.80 -2.65
CA ASP A 237 -12.26 -6.58 -2.72
C ASP A 237 -11.06 -6.75 -3.67
N LEU A 238 -10.37 -7.90 -3.57
CA LEU A 238 -9.22 -8.23 -4.40
C LEU A 238 -9.58 -8.32 -5.89
N ILE A 239 -10.67 -9.03 -6.22
CA ILE A 239 -11.16 -9.20 -7.61
C ILE A 239 -11.65 -7.87 -8.19
N GLY A 240 -12.07 -6.93 -7.34
CA GLY A 240 -12.43 -5.58 -7.76
C GLY A 240 -11.30 -4.86 -8.50
N ASP A 241 -10.05 -5.11 -8.10
CA ASP A 241 -8.84 -4.56 -8.72
C ASP A 241 -8.25 -5.46 -9.81
N ASP A 242 -8.19 -6.77 -9.55
CA ASP A 242 -7.61 -7.76 -10.49
C ASP A 242 -8.61 -8.89 -10.79
N PRO A 243 -9.60 -8.66 -11.68
CA PRO A 243 -10.63 -9.65 -11.99
C PRO A 243 -10.09 -10.87 -12.74
N SER A 244 -8.87 -10.79 -13.28
CA SER A 244 -8.21 -11.86 -14.03
C SER A 244 -7.23 -12.70 -13.19
N VAL A 245 -7.16 -12.44 -11.89
CA VAL A 245 -6.21 -13.11 -10.99
C VAL A 245 -6.42 -14.63 -11.00
N THR A 246 -5.32 -15.38 -11.04
CA THR A 246 -5.36 -16.84 -10.84
C THR A 246 -5.50 -17.15 -9.36
N ILE A 247 -6.35 -18.11 -9.00
CA ILE A 247 -6.54 -18.58 -7.62
C ILE A 247 -6.05 -20.01 -7.49
N THR A 248 -5.24 -20.27 -6.46
CA THR A 248 -4.84 -21.60 -6.01
C THR A 248 -5.42 -21.85 -4.62
N ILE A 249 -6.27 -22.87 -4.50
CA ILE A 249 -6.83 -23.31 -3.22
C ILE A 249 -5.82 -24.29 -2.60
N ASN A 250 -5.20 -23.90 -1.47
CA ASN A 250 -4.05 -24.60 -0.88
C ASN A 250 -4.19 -24.86 0.64
N ASP A 251 -5.20 -25.64 1.03
CA ASP A 251 -5.43 -25.99 2.43
C ASP A 251 -4.26 -26.76 3.08
N ALA A 252 -4.08 -26.58 4.39
CA ALA A 252 -3.13 -27.37 5.17
C ALA A 252 -3.70 -28.76 5.48
N GLY A 253 -3.74 -29.66 4.49
CA GLY A 253 -4.22 -31.03 4.62
C GLY A 253 -5.19 -31.48 3.53
N PRO A 254 -5.94 -32.58 3.73
CA PRO A 254 -7.03 -32.96 2.85
C PRO A 254 -8.13 -31.89 2.88
N LEU A 255 -8.54 -31.42 1.71
CA LEU A 255 -9.61 -30.44 1.57
C LEU A 255 -10.98 -31.12 1.64
N THR A 256 -11.92 -30.56 2.41
CA THR A 256 -13.34 -30.86 2.26
C THR A 256 -14.03 -29.63 1.70
N ALA A 257 -14.66 -29.76 0.54
CA ALA A 257 -15.26 -28.65 -0.17
C ALA A 257 -16.71 -28.96 -0.56
N THR A 258 -17.55 -27.94 -0.62
CA THR A 258 -18.82 -28.03 -1.34
C THR A 258 -18.60 -27.57 -2.78
N ALA A 259 -19.27 -28.21 -3.74
CA ALA A 259 -19.24 -27.77 -5.13
C ALA A 259 -19.81 -26.35 -5.28
N ALA A 260 -20.73 -25.95 -4.39
CA ALA A 260 -21.26 -24.58 -4.36
C ALA A 260 -20.19 -23.54 -4.04
N ASP A 261 -19.28 -23.80 -3.09
CA ASP A 261 -18.17 -22.90 -2.78
C ASP A 261 -17.17 -22.79 -3.94
N LEU A 262 -16.81 -23.93 -4.55
CA LEU A 262 -15.92 -23.96 -5.71
C LEU A 262 -16.50 -23.20 -6.90
N LYS A 263 -17.78 -23.42 -7.20
CA LYS A 263 -18.54 -22.69 -8.23
C LYS A 263 -18.57 -21.19 -7.95
N ALA A 264 -18.72 -20.78 -6.68
CA ALA A 264 -18.74 -19.37 -6.32
C ALA A 264 -17.41 -18.68 -6.64
N ILE A 265 -16.28 -19.34 -6.31
CA ILE A 265 -14.95 -18.83 -6.66
C ILE A 265 -14.77 -18.79 -8.18
N GLY A 266 -15.04 -19.91 -8.87
CA GLY A 266 -14.89 -20.02 -10.32
C GLY A 266 -15.76 -19.04 -11.11
N GLY A 267 -16.95 -18.71 -10.61
CA GLY A 267 -17.85 -17.75 -11.24
C GLY A 267 -17.55 -16.28 -10.93
N ALA A 268 -16.73 -16.01 -9.92
CA ALA A 268 -16.36 -14.66 -9.53
C ALA A 268 -15.13 -14.12 -10.28
N ILE A 269 -14.24 -15.01 -10.72
CA ILE A 269 -12.99 -14.63 -11.39
C ILE A 269 -13.03 -14.87 -12.90
N GLY A 270 -12.32 -14.02 -13.65
CA GLY A 270 -11.97 -14.27 -15.05
C GLY A 270 -10.67 -15.06 -15.24
N GLY A 271 -9.89 -15.24 -14.17
CA GLY A 271 -8.68 -16.05 -14.14
C GLY A 271 -8.95 -17.55 -13.94
N ALA A 272 -7.89 -18.35 -13.86
CA ALA A 272 -8.01 -19.78 -13.56
C ALA A 272 -8.17 -20.05 -12.06
N VAL A 273 -8.97 -21.05 -11.70
CA VAL A 273 -9.02 -21.61 -10.33
C VAL A 273 -8.45 -23.01 -10.33
N ASN A 274 -7.49 -23.25 -9.45
CA ASN A 274 -6.85 -24.55 -9.25
C ASN A 274 -7.00 -25.00 -7.79
N VAL A 275 -7.34 -26.27 -7.57
CA VAL A 275 -7.28 -26.92 -6.26
C VAL A 275 -6.01 -27.74 -6.21
N ALA A 276 -5.04 -27.29 -5.42
CA ALA A 276 -3.75 -27.97 -5.29
C ALA A 276 -3.88 -29.27 -4.46
N ASN A 277 -4.78 -29.27 -3.47
CA ASN A 277 -4.97 -30.38 -2.54
C ASN A 277 -5.78 -31.54 -3.14
N ALA A 278 -5.58 -32.73 -2.59
CA ALA A 278 -6.59 -33.78 -2.69
C ALA A 278 -7.86 -33.31 -1.96
N ALA A 279 -9.00 -33.41 -2.63
CA ALA A 279 -10.26 -32.91 -2.13
C ALA A 279 -11.35 -33.99 -2.02
N ALA A 280 -12.17 -33.89 -0.98
CA ALA A 280 -13.48 -34.52 -0.90
C ALA A 280 -14.54 -33.46 -1.20
N ILE A 281 -15.10 -33.51 -2.41
CA ILE A 281 -16.06 -32.54 -2.93
C ILE A 281 -17.46 -33.14 -2.85
N SER A 282 -18.42 -32.38 -2.36
CA SER A 282 -19.84 -32.80 -2.30
C SER A 282 -20.77 -31.73 -2.86
N GLY A 283 -21.87 -32.15 -3.49
CA GLY A 283 -22.88 -31.22 -3.98
C GLY A 283 -23.96 -31.87 -4.83
N THR A 284 -24.89 -31.06 -5.31
CA THR A 284 -25.88 -31.46 -6.32
C THR A 284 -25.19 -31.66 -7.67
N ALA A 285 -25.81 -32.40 -8.58
CA ALA A 285 -25.35 -32.58 -9.95
C ALA A 285 -25.16 -31.22 -10.63
N ALA A 286 -26.08 -30.29 -10.41
CA ALA A 286 -25.99 -28.93 -10.95
C ALA A 286 -24.77 -28.18 -10.42
N ASP A 287 -24.51 -28.21 -9.10
CA ASP A 287 -23.36 -27.51 -8.52
C ASP A 287 -22.04 -28.15 -8.94
N VAL A 288 -21.97 -29.47 -9.01
CA VAL A 288 -20.77 -30.20 -9.43
C VAL A 288 -20.46 -29.97 -10.91
N THR A 289 -21.46 -30.02 -11.79
CA THR A 289 -21.29 -29.71 -13.21
C THR A 289 -20.83 -28.26 -13.38
N ALA A 290 -21.46 -27.30 -12.70
CA ALA A 290 -21.04 -25.91 -12.78
C ALA A 290 -19.59 -25.72 -12.27
N ALA A 291 -19.24 -26.30 -11.12
CA ALA A 291 -17.90 -26.13 -10.55
C ALA A 291 -16.79 -26.79 -11.38
N LEU A 292 -17.02 -27.96 -12.00
CA LEU A 292 -15.93 -28.77 -12.55
C LEU A 292 -15.96 -28.89 -14.08
N VAL A 293 -17.09 -28.63 -14.72
CA VAL A 293 -17.30 -28.86 -16.15
C VAL A 293 -17.50 -27.54 -16.90
N ASP A 294 -18.42 -26.69 -16.42
CA ASP A 294 -18.83 -25.48 -17.15
C ASP A 294 -17.69 -24.46 -17.26
N ALA A 295 -17.33 -24.07 -18.48
CA ALA A 295 -16.14 -23.26 -18.75
C ALA A 295 -16.10 -21.91 -18.02
N GLY A 296 -17.25 -21.29 -17.73
CA GLY A 296 -17.34 -20.00 -17.06
C GLY A 296 -17.21 -20.04 -15.54
N THR A 297 -17.27 -21.23 -14.93
CA THR A 297 -17.18 -21.44 -13.48
C THR A 297 -16.17 -22.53 -13.11
N LYS A 298 -15.36 -22.94 -14.09
CA LYS A 298 -14.55 -24.15 -14.01
C LYS A 298 -13.42 -24.01 -13.00
N VAL A 299 -13.37 -24.98 -12.10
CA VAL A 299 -12.28 -25.22 -11.16
C VAL A 299 -11.53 -26.47 -11.60
N VAL A 300 -10.21 -26.36 -11.70
CA VAL A 300 -9.31 -27.47 -12.07
C VAL A 300 -8.79 -28.14 -10.80
N LEU A 301 -8.77 -29.46 -10.78
CA LEU A 301 -8.21 -30.24 -9.68
C LEU A 301 -6.82 -30.73 -10.07
N ASP A 302 -5.78 -30.31 -9.36
CA ASP A 302 -4.40 -30.69 -9.67
C ASP A 302 -4.02 -32.04 -9.06
N THR A 303 -4.75 -32.45 -8.01
CA THR A 303 -4.54 -33.71 -7.28
C THR A 303 -5.79 -34.57 -7.28
N ALA A 304 -5.62 -35.89 -7.30
CA ALA A 304 -6.69 -36.87 -7.23
C ALA A 304 -7.67 -36.57 -6.08
N SER A 305 -8.96 -36.49 -6.43
CA SER A 305 -10.04 -36.02 -5.57
C SER A 305 -11.27 -36.91 -5.74
N THR A 306 -12.10 -36.95 -4.71
CA THR A 306 -13.38 -37.66 -4.72
C THR A 306 -14.52 -36.65 -4.86
N VAL A 307 -15.52 -37.00 -5.66
CA VAL A 307 -16.69 -36.13 -5.90
C VAL A 307 -17.96 -36.93 -5.59
N SER A 308 -18.73 -36.48 -4.60
CA SER A 308 -20.01 -37.10 -4.24
C SER A 308 -21.18 -36.24 -4.74
N VAL A 309 -21.96 -36.80 -5.66
CA VAL A 309 -23.17 -36.17 -6.19
C VAL A 309 -24.38 -36.66 -5.38
N SER A 310 -25.09 -35.73 -4.75
CA SER A 310 -26.13 -36.02 -3.74
C SER A 310 -27.53 -36.30 -4.31
N ASP A 311 -27.76 -35.95 -5.58
CA ASP A 311 -29.03 -36.11 -6.29
C ASP A 311 -28.83 -36.83 -7.63
N ALA A 312 -29.94 -37.10 -8.32
CA ALA A 312 -29.93 -37.92 -9.51
C ALA A 312 -29.31 -37.13 -10.66
N VAL A 313 -28.40 -37.77 -11.40
CA VAL A 313 -27.69 -37.16 -12.52
C VAL A 313 -28.21 -37.71 -13.84
N SER A 314 -28.23 -36.92 -14.91
CA SER A 314 -28.44 -37.45 -16.27
C SER A 314 -27.23 -38.26 -16.72
N ALA A 315 -27.40 -39.15 -17.70
CA ALA A 315 -26.29 -39.96 -18.20
C ALA A 315 -25.18 -39.07 -18.78
N SER A 316 -25.57 -38.02 -19.51
CA SER A 316 -24.63 -37.06 -20.10
C SER A 316 -23.88 -36.23 -19.05
N ALA A 317 -24.55 -35.71 -18.03
CA ALA A 317 -23.88 -34.94 -16.97
C ALA A 317 -22.98 -35.84 -16.11
N GLY A 318 -23.41 -37.09 -15.84
CA GLY A 318 -22.61 -38.07 -15.12
C GLY A 318 -21.32 -38.42 -15.86
N ALA A 319 -21.41 -38.66 -17.17
CA ALA A 319 -20.24 -38.89 -18.02
C ALA A 319 -19.29 -37.69 -18.00
N ALA A 320 -19.81 -36.47 -18.20
CA ALA A 320 -18.99 -35.26 -18.18
C ALA A 320 -18.27 -35.02 -16.84
N ILE A 321 -18.91 -35.33 -15.71
CA ILE A 321 -18.28 -35.26 -14.38
C ILE A 321 -17.20 -36.34 -14.22
N ALA A 322 -17.46 -37.56 -14.67
CA ALA A 322 -16.50 -38.67 -14.58
C ALA A 322 -15.26 -38.46 -15.47
N ASP A 323 -15.40 -37.75 -16.59
CA ASP A 323 -14.32 -37.40 -17.51
C ASP A 323 -13.42 -36.25 -16.99
N VAL A 324 -13.81 -35.58 -15.90
CA VAL A 324 -12.97 -34.52 -15.30
C VAL A 324 -11.67 -35.15 -14.80
N ALA A 325 -10.54 -34.57 -15.19
CA ALA A 325 -9.23 -35.02 -14.74
C ALA A 325 -9.14 -35.04 -13.21
N ASN A 326 -8.48 -36.05 -12.67
CA ASN A 326 -8.28 -36.25 -11.24
C ASN A 326 -9.56 -36.46 -10.40
N VAL A 327 -10.71 -36.71 -11.02
CA VAL A 327 -11.97 -37.01 -10.31
C VAL A 327 -12.21 -38.50 -10.19
N THR A 328 -12.62 -38.93 -9.00
CA THR A 328 -13.36 -40.18 -8.78
C THR A 328 -14.78 -39.83 -8.33
N ALA A 329 -15.74 -39.92 -9.25
CA ALA A 329 -17.13 -39.55 -9.00
C ALA A 329 -17.93 -40.69 -8.35
N THR A 330 -18.80 -40.35 -7.42
CA THR A 330 -19.79 -41.24 -6.78
C THR A 330 -21.17 -40.62 -6.91
N PHE A 331 -22.08 -41.29 -7.61
CA PHE A 331 -23.46 -40.85 -7.83
C PHE A 331 -24.38 -41.53 -6.82
N THR A 332 -24.66 -40.87 -5.70
CA THR A 332 -25.29 -41.51 -4.53
C THR A 332 -26.73 -41.96 -4.74
N THR A 333 -27.47 -41.27 -5.62
CA THR A 333 -28.84 -41.64 -6.00
C THR A 333 -28.94 -42.24 -7.41
N GLY A 334 -27.79 -42.53 -8.05
CA GLY A 334 -27.71 -43.11 -9.38
C GLY A 334 -28.01 -42.15 -10.54
N VAL A 335 -28.13 -42.73 -11.73
CA VAL A 335 -28.44 -42.03 -12.99
C VAL A 335 -29.95 -42.07 -13.23
N ASN A 336 -30.54 -40.91 -13.52
CA ASN A 336 -31.93 -40.76 -13.92
C ASN A 336 -31.99 -40.00 -15.25
N ASP A 337 -32.36 -40.69 -16.31
CA ASP A 337 -32.45 -40.13 -17.66
C ASP A 337 -33.58 -40.80 -18.45
N SER A 338 -33.92 -40.23 -19.61
CA SER A 338 -34.87 -40.85 -20.53
C SER A 338 -34.32 -42.18 -21.06
N LEU A 339 -35.21 -43.14 -21.32
CA LEU A 339 -34.82 -44.44 -21.89
C LEU A 339 -34.05 -44.28 -23.21
N THR A 340 -34.42 -43.29 -24.04
CA THR A 340 -33.71 -42.96 -25.28
C THR A 340 -32.26 -42.58 -25.02
N ASN A 341 -31.99 -41.74 -24.01
CA ASN A 341 -30.63 -41.31 -23.69
C ASN A 341 -29.79 -42.45 -23.08
N LEU A 342 -30.40 -43.29 -22.23
CA LEU A 342 -29.72 -44.45 -21.64
C LEU A 342 -29.32 -45.50 -22.68
N LEU A 343 -30.17 -45.71 -23.71
CA LEU A 343 -29.86 -46.63 -24.80
C LEU A 343 -28.82 -46.05 -25.76
N ALA A 344 -28.88 -44.75 -26.05
CA ALA A 344 -27.90 -44.08 -26.90
C ALA A 344 -26.48 -44.11 -26.29
N SER A 345 -26.36 -44.00 -24.97
CA SER A 345 -25.05 -44.16 -24.31
C SER A 345 -24.50 -45.59 -24.36
N ALA A 346 -25.36 -46.61 -24.45
CA ALA A 346 -24.93 -48.01 -24.49
C ALA A 346 -24.39 -48.44 -25.87
N GLU A 347 -24.82 -47.80 -26.97
CA GLU A 347 -24.32 -48.08 -28.32
C GLU A 347 -22.91 -47.50 -28.58
N ALA A 348 -22.43 -46.56 -27.75
CA ALA A 348 -21.08 -46.01 -27.87
C ALA A 348 -19.98 -46.92 -27.25
N ASP A 349 -20.38 -47.85 -26.38
CA ASP A 349 -19.48 -48.73 -25.61
C ASP A 349 -19.49 -50.22 -26.08
N ILE A 350 -20.18 -50.54 -27.18
CA ILE A 350 -20.18 -51.88 -27.85
C ILE A 350 -19.42 -51.79 -29.18
#